data_AF-A0A831TTB8-F1
#
_entry.id   AF-A0A831TTB8-F1
#
_cell.length_a   1.000
_cell.length_b   1.000
_cell.length_c   1.000
_cell.angle_alpha   90.00
_cell.angle_beta   90.00
_cell.angle_gamma   90.00
#
_symmetry.space_group_name_H-M   'P 1'
#
loop_
_entity.id
_entity.type
_entity.pdbx_description
1 polymer ?
#
loop_
_entity_poly.entity_id
_entity_poly.type
_entity_poly.pdbx_seq_one_letter_code
_entity_poly.pdbx_strand_id
1 'polypeptide(L)'
;MSTELAMPSTGQLPKVKGPEMNDRDFINDILSLEKYLTNGYNVGLNEMQNPKLHQDVQQILIQSHTNQWGAFNLMFQKGWYKMKAADSMEVNNTHTQFNNYKTQFPNFS
;
A
#
# COMPACT_ATOMS: atom_id res chain seq x y z
N MET A 1 0.68 12.62 19.51
CA MET A 1 -0.04 13.26 18.38
C MET A 1 0.44 12.55 17.13
N SER A 2 -0.44 11.86 16.40
CA SER A 2 -0.04 11.15 15.18
C SER A 2 0.47 12.15 14.15
N THR A 3 1.76 12.07 13.82
CA THR A 3 2.37 12.91 12.78
C THR A 3 1.82 12.47 11.44
N GLU A 4 0.96 13.29 10.84
CA GLU A 4 0.51 13.05 9.47
C GLU A 4 1.65 13.42 8.52
N LEU A 5 2.07 12.48 7.69
CA LEU A 5 3.06 12.68 6.63
C LEU A 5 2.30 12.94 5.33
N ALA A 6 2.36 14.18 4.86
CA ALA A 6 1.74 14.60 3.61
C ALA A 6 2.53 15.76 2.99
N MET A 7 2.68 15.77 1.66
CA MET A 7 3.20 16.95 0.96
C MET A 7 2.14 18.06 0.92
N PRO A 8 2.54 19.33 0.80
CA PRO A 8 1.61 20.43 0.59
C PRO A 8 0.71 20.19 -0.62
N SER A 9 -0.58 20.49 -0.49
CA SER A 9 -1.52 20.38 -1.61
C SER A 9 -1.15 21.38 -2.71
N THR A 10 -1.15 20.90 -3.95
CA THR A 10 -0.85 21.70 -5.15
C THR A 10 -1.93 22.72 -5.51
N GLY A 11 -3.10 22.70 -4.84
CA GLY A 11 -4.21 23.61 -5.12
C GLY A 11 -4.92 23.38 -6.47
N GLN A 12 -4.59 22.28 -7.17
CA GLN A 12 -5.15 21.93 -8.49
C GLN A 12 -6.59 21.43 -8.43
N LEU A 13 -7.05 20.99 -7.26
CA LEU A 13 -8.39 20.45 -7.09
C LEU A 13 -9.42 21.58 -6.93
N PRO A 14 -10.63 21.42 -7.49
CA PRO A 14 -11.69 22.40 -7.33
C PRO A 14 -12.05 22.57 -5.85
N LYS A 15 -12.35 23.82 -5.45
CA LYS A 15 -12.76 24.12 -4.06
C LYS A 15 -14.12 23.51 -3.70
N VAL A 16 -14.98 23.28 -4.69
CA VAL A 16 -16.29 22.66 -4.55
C VAL A 16 -16.32 21.43 -5.46
N LYS A 17 -16.67 20.27 -4.91
CA LYS A 17 -16.74 19.01 -5.69
C LYS A 17 -18.01 19.02 -6.56
N GLY A 18 -17.82 18.93 -7.88
CA GLY A 18 -18.88 18.70 -8.86
C GLY A 18 -19.23 17.21 -9.01
N PRO A 19 -20.25 16.87 -9.80
CA PRO A 19 -20.59 15.48 -10.12
C PRO A 19 -19.53 14.78 -10.99
N GLU A 20 -18.66 15.54 -11.65
CA GLU A 20 -17.60 15.00 -12.49
C GLU A 20 -16.46 14.41 -11.67
N MET A 21 -15.84 13.35 -12.19
CA MET A 21 -14.59 12.83 -11.62
C MET A 21 -13.44 13.82 -11.92
N ASN A 22 -12.68 14.17 -10.89
CA ASN A 22 -11.42 14.91 -11.04
C ASN A 22 -10.22 13.95 -11.02
N ASP A 23 -9.03 14.47 -11.33
CA ASP A 23 -7.78 13.70 -11.35
C ASP A 23 -7.52 12.91 -10.06
N ARG A 24 -7.90 13.46 -8.90
CA ARG A 24 -7.76 12.75 -7.62
C ARG A 24 -8.73 11.58 -7.54
N ASP A 25 -9.97 11.71 -8.00
CA ASP A 25 -10.92 10.60 -8.03
C ASP A 25 -10.43 9.50 -9.00
N PHE A 26 -9.97 9.87 -10.20
CA PHE A 26 -9.42 8.90 -11.18
C PHE A 26 -8.20 8.14 -10.65
N ILE A 27 -7.21 8.83 -10.09
CA ILE A 27 -6.00 8.16 -9.61
C ILE A 27 -6.25 7.32 -8.35
N ASN A 28 -7.27 7.65 -7.53
CA ASN A 28 -7.70 6.79 -6.43
C ASN A 28 -8.34 5.50 -6.94
N ASP A 29 -9.12 5.57 -8.01
CA ASP A 29 -9.70 4.39 -8.65
C ASP A 29 -8.60 3.49 -9.22
N ILE A 30 -7.65 4.06 -9.96
CA ILE A 30 -6.45 3.35 -10.47
C ILE A 30 -5.68 2.70 -9.31
N LEU A 31 -5.42 3.44 -8.23
CA LEU A 31 -4.71 2.91 -7.07
C LEU A 31 -5.47 1.72 -6.42
N SER A 32 -6.80 1.77 -6.43
CA SER A 32 -7.65 0.69 -5.88
C SER A 32 -7.64 -0.54 -6.79
N LEU A 33 -7.67 -0.33 -8.10
CA LEU A 33 -7.53 -1.40 -9.09
C LEU A 33 -6.18 -2.11 -8.96
N GLU A 34 -5.08 -1.37 -8.88
CA GLU A 34 -3.75 -1.99 -8.75
C GLU A 34 -3.61 -2.79 -7.45
N LYS A 35 -4.23 -2.34 -6.35
CA LYS A 35 -4.29 -3.12 -5.09
C LYS A 35 -5.06 -4.42 -5.27
N TYR A 36 -6.16 -4.39 -6.01
CA TYR A 36 -6.94 -5.58 -6.31
C TYR A 36 -6.14 -6.57 -7.17
N LEU A 37 -5.49 -6.09 -8.24
CA LEU A 37 -4.68 -6.91 -9.13
C LEU A 37 -3.48 -7.53 -8.40
N THR A 38 -2.72 -6.72 -7.65
CA THR A 38 -1.54 -7.22 -6.93
C THR A 38 -1.92 -8.28 -5.89
N ASN A 39 -3.05 -8.14 -5.19
CA ASN A 39 -3.54 -9.18 -4.30
C ASN A 39 -3.89 -10.47 -5.06
N GLY A 40 -4.70 -10.36 -6.12
CA GLY A 40 -5.11 -11.52 -6.92
C GLY A 40 -3.95 -12.29 -7.52
N TYR A 41 -2.96 -11.59 -8.09
CA TYR A 41 -1.78 -12.22 -8.66
C TYR A 41 -0.87 -12.88 -7.60
N ASN A 42 -0.70 -12.27 -6.42
CA ASN A 42 0.04 -12.91 -5.34
C ASN A 42 -0.61 -14.24 -4.92
N VAL A 43 -1.94 -14.23 -4.74
CA VAL A 43 -2.69 -15.46 -4.41
C VAL A 43 -2.53 -16.50 -5.52
N GLY A 44 -2.73 -16.10 -6.78
CA GLY A 44 -2.63 -17.03 -7.92
C GLY A 44 -1.24 -17.63 -8.11
N LEU A 45 -0.18 -16.85 -7.92
CA LEU A 45 1.20 -17.33 -8.08
C LEU A 45 1.58 -18.40 -7.05
N ASN A 46 1.06 -18.30 -5.82
CA ASN A 46 1.34 -19.28 -4.77
C ASN A 46 0.91 -20.71 -5.15
N GLU A 47 -0.08 -20.85 -6.04
CA GLU A 47 -0.68 -22.13 -6.42
C GLU A 47 -0.41 -22.50 -7.89
N MET A 48 0.40 -21.72 -8.62
CA MET A 48 0.62 -21.90 -10.05
C MET A 48 1.76 -22.88 -10.36
N GLN A 49 1.42 -24.00 -11.01
CA GLN A 49 2.38 -25.09 -11.28
C GLN A 49 3.05 -25.03 -12.66
N ASN A 50 2.43 -24.37 -13.65
CA ASN A 50 3.02 -24.25 -14.99
C ASN A 50 4.15 -23.20 -14.96
N PRO A 51 5.43 -23.56 -15.22
CA PRO A 51 6.55 -22.63 -15.04
C PRO A 51 6.52 -21.43 -15.99
N LYS A 52 6.04 -21.64 -17.23
CA LYS A 52 5.96 -20.59 -18.24
C LYS A 52 4.89 -19.56 -17.86
N LEU A 53 3.69 -20.04 -17.52
CA LEU A 53 2.60 -19.18 -17.08
C LEU A 53 2.94 -18.47 -15.77
N HIS A 54 3.61 -19.17 -14.83
CA HIS A 54 4.08 -18.58 -13.58
C HIS A 54 5.00 -17.40 -13.86
N GLN A 55 5.98 -17.55 -14.75
CA GLN A 55 6.88 -16.48 -15.12
C GLN A 55 6.14 -15.28 -15.76
N ASP A 56 5.22 -15.55 -16.67
CA ASP A 56 4.46 -14.49 -17.36
C ASP A 56 3.58 -13.70 -16.37
N VAL A 57 2.86 -14.40 -15.47
CA VAL A 57 2.03 -13.76 -14.44
C VAL A 57 2.87 -13.03 -13.39
N GLN A 58 4.03 -13.57 -13.03
CA GLN A 58 4.97 -12.90 -12.12
C GLN A 58 5.46 -11.58 -12.72
N GLN A 59 5.72 -11.54 -14.03
CA GLN A 59 6.11 -10.31 -14.70
C GLN A 59 4.98 -9.27 -14.69
N ILE A 60 3.72 -9.68 -14.86
CA ILE A 60 2.56 -8.80 -14.73
C ILE A 60 2.44 -8.27 -13.29
N LEU A 61 2.60 -9.12 -12.28
CA LEU A 61 2.57 -8.69 -10.87
C LEU A 61 3.64 -7.62 -10.58
N ILE A 62 4.86 -7.80 -11.09
CA ILE A 62 5.94 -6.80 -10.92
C ILE A 62 5.57 -5.46 -11.58
N GLN A 63 4.94 -5.50 -12.76
CA GLN A 63 4.47 -4.30 -13.44
C GLN A 63 3.35 -3.61 -12.64
N SER A 64 2.36 -4.36 -12.16
CA SER A 64 1.29 -3.81 -11.30
C SER A 64 1.83 -3.20 -10.01
N HIS A 65 2.81 -3.81 -9.36
CA HIS A 65 3.49 -3.20 -8.21
C HIS A 65 4.18 -1.88 -8.57
N THR A 66 4.84 -1.81 -9.72
CA THR A 66 5.48 -0.59 -10.22
C THR A 66 4.46 0.51 -10.49
N ASN A 67 3.35 0.17 -11.15
CA ASN A 67 2.25 1.09 -11.43
C ASN A 67 1.61 1.62 -10.15
N GLN A 68 1.31 0.72 -9.20
CA GLN A 68 0.78 1.09 -7.89
C GLN A 68 1.68 2.08 -7.16
N TRP A 69 2.99 1.82 -7.15
CA TRP A 69 3.98 2.71 -6.55
C TRP A 69 3.99 4.07 -7.25
N GLY A 70 3.95 4.10 -8.58
CA GLY A 70 3.88 5.33 -9.36
C GLY A 70 2.64 6.16 -9.05
N ALA A 71 1.46 5.54 -9.02
CA ALA A 71 0.20 6.19 -8.66
C ALA A 71 0.25 6.75 -7.24
N PHE A 72 0.68 5.95 -6.27
CA PHE A 72 0.85 6.38 -4.89
C PHE A 72 1.81 7.57 -4.76
N ASN A 73 3.00 7.48 -5.37
CA ASN A 73 4.01 8.53 -5.27
C ASN A 73 3.52 9.84 -5.91
N LEU A 74 2.83 9.76 -7.05
CA LEU A 74 2.23 10.93 -7.69
C LEU A 74 1.17 11.59 -6.80
N MET A 75 0.28 10.80 -6.20
CA MET A 75 -0.71 11.32 -5.26
C MET A 75 -0.07 11.93 -4.02
N PHE A 76 0.97 11.30 -3.50
CA PHE A 76 1.71 11.80 -2.35
C PHE A 76 2.38 13.14 -2.67
N GLN A 77 3.09 13.24 -3.80
CA GLN A 77 3.73 14.49 -4.26
C GLN A 77 2.74 15.62 -4.48
N LYS A 78 1.52 15.31 -4.95
CA LYS A 78 0.46 16.30 -5.15
C LYS A 78 -0.27 16.72 -3.87
N GLY A 79 0.05 16.09 -2.73
CA GLY A 79 -0.62 16.31 -1.44
C GLY A 79 -2.02 15.70 -1.38
N TRP A 80 -2.33 14.75 -2.26
CA TRP A 80 -3.65 14.10 -2.35
C TRP A 80 -3.75 12.84 -1.48
N TYR A 81 -2.61 12.31 -1.05
CA TYR A 81 -2.49 11.15 -0.17
C TYR A 81 -1.77 11.54 1.11
N LYS A 82 -2.36 11.17 2.25
CA LYS A 82 -1.85 11.45 3.60
C LYS A 82 -1.51 10.12 4.26
N MET A 83 -0.30 9.99 4.77
CA MET A 83 0.11 8.82 5.54
C MET A 83 0.06 9.15 7.03
N LYS A 84 -0.43 8.23 7.84
CA LYS A 84 -0.29 8.33 9.29
C LYS A 84 1.08 7.76 9.67
N ALA A 85 1.97 8.56 10.23
CA ALA A 85 3.14 8.00 10.88
C ALA A 85 2.68 7.14 12.05
N ALA A 86 3.25 5.95 12.19
CA ALA A 86 3.04 5.15 13.39
C ALA A 86 3.51 5.95 14.61
N ASP A 87 2.74 5.92 15.69
CA ASP A 87 3.15 6.57 16.94
C ASP A 87 4.35 5.80 17.50
N SER A 88 5.46 6.49 17.76
CA SER A 88 6.68 5.84 18.26
C SER A 88 6.44 5.06 19.56
N MET A 89 5.51 5.53 20.40
CA MET A 89 5.11 4.83 21.61
C MET A 89 4.35 3.55 21.28
N GLU A 90 3.45 3.58 20.30
CA GLU A 90 2.73 2.39 19.82
C GLU A 90 3.70 1.35 19.25
N VAL A 91 4.67 1.78 18.43
CA VAL A 91 5.72 0.91 17.91
C VAL A 91 6.52 0.25 19.04
N ASN A 92 6.96 1.01 20.04
CA ASN A 92 7.70 0.49 21.19
C ASN A 92 6.87 -0.47 22.04
N ASN A 93 5.58 -0.16 22.25
CA ASN A 93 4.66 -1.01 22.99
C ASN A 93 4.46 -2.35 22.27
N THR A 94 4.19 -2.34 20.97
CA THR A 94 4.06 -3.55 20.15
C THR A 94 5.36 -4.35 20.15
N HIS A 95 6.52 -3.69 20.01
CA HIS A 95 7.82 -4.37 20.08
C HIS A 95 8.02 -5.10 21.42
N THR A 96 7.70 -4.43 22.53
CA THR A 96 7.79 -5.01 23.88
C THR A 96 6.84 -6.19 24.05
N GLN A 97 5.59 -6.06 23.58
CA GLN A 97 4.58 -7.13 23.61
C GLN A 97 5.07 -8.39 22.89
N PHE A 98 5.58 -8.25 21.65
CA PHE A 98 6.09 -9.40 20.89
C PHE A 98 7.38 -9.98 21.47
N ASN A 99 8.24 -9.16 22.10
CA ASN A 99 9.39 -9.69 22.84
C ASN A 99 8.96 -10.51 24.05
N ASN A 100 7.92 -10.10 24.77
CA ASN A 100 7.37 -10.89 25.88
C ASN A 100 6.78 -12.22 25.39
N TYR A 101 6.18 -12.28 24.19
CA TYR A 101 5.73 -13.56 23.61
C TYR A 101 6.86 -14.56 23.39
N LYS A 102 8.12 -14.12 23.21
CA LYS A 102 9.26 -15.04 23.10
C LYS A 102 9.46 -15.91 24.35
N THR A 103 9.01 -15.44 25.52
CA THR A 103 9.04 -16.22 26.77
C THR A 103 8.08 -17.41 26.77
N GLN A 104 7.12 -17.44 25.82
CA GLN A 104 6.19 -18.54 25.63
C GLN A 104 6.72 -19.59 24.65
N PHE A 105 7.91 -19.39 24.08
CA PHE A 105 8.48 -20.40 23.19
C PHE A 105 8.83 -21.66 23.98
N PRO A 106 8.55 -22.85 23.41
CA PRO A 106 8.93 -24.10 24.05
C PRO A 106 10.44 -24.20 24.17
N ASN A 107 10.93 -24.53 25.36
CA ASN A 107 12.33 -24.90 25.57
C ASN A 107 12.49 -26.36 25.15
N PHE A 108 13.23 -26.59 24.07
CA PHE A 108 13.68 -27.93 23.72
C PHE A 108 15.04 -28.16 24.40
N SER A 109 15.04 -29.03 25.40
CA SER A 109 16.23 -29.57 26.09
C SER A 109 16.90 -30.67 25.28
#